data_AF-A0A227J2V6-F1
#
_entry.id   AF-A0A227J2V6-F1
#
_cell.length_a   1.000
_cell.length_b   1.000
_cell.length_c   1.000
_cell.angle_alpha   90.00
_cell.angle_beta   90.00
_cell.angle_gamma   90.00
#
_symmetry.space_group_name_H-M   'P 1'
#
loop_
_entity.id
_entity.type
_entity.pdbx_description
1 polymer ?
#
loop_
_entity_poly.entity_id
_entity_poly.type
_entity_poly.pdbx_seq_one_letter_code
_entity_poly.pdbx_strand_id
1 'polypeptide(L)'
;SEMEALTVDLMEKAQSEGIKLASERVDDVLTYALFPQVGLKFLKNRGNPDAFEPAPTLESAKPVAAPAAPVASGSVETYSVRVDGQVYEVEVGPKG
;
A
#
# COMPACT_ATOMS: atom_id res chain seq x y z
N SER A 1 9.08 -13.37 -20.76
CA SER A 1 9.02 -11.91 -20.54
C SER A 1 8.70 -11.60 -19.09
N GLU A 2 9.14 -10.45 -18.56
CA GLU A 2 8.88 -10.07 -17.15
C GLU A 2 7.39 -10.04 -16.80
N MET A 3 6.56 -9.55 -17.73
CA MET A 3 5.10 -9.60 -17.62
C MET A 3 4.52 -11.02 -17.47
N GLU A 4 5.11 -12.02 -18.13
CA GLU A 4 4.64 -13.40 -18.02
C GLU A 4 4.95 -14.00 -16.65
N ALA A 5 6.15 -13.72 -16.12
CA ALA A 5 6.54 -14.15 -14.77
C ALA A 5 5.64 -13.55 -13.70
N LEU A 6 5.36 -12.24 -13.79
CA LEU A 6 4.45 -11.54 -12.88
C LEU A 6 2.99 -12.05 -12.99
N THR A 7 2.57 -12.44 -14.20
CA THR A 7 1.25 -13.04 -14.41
C THR A 7 1.11 -14.38 -13.68
N VAL A 8 2.13 -15.24 -13.78
CA VAL A 8 2.12 -16.54 -13.11
C VAL A 8 2.15 -16.36 -11.59
N ASP A 9 3.04 -15.54 -11.07
CA ASP A 9 3.15 -15.27 -9.62
C ASP A 9 1.85 -14.68 -9.04
N LEU A 10 1.24 -13.71 -9.75
CA LEU A 10 -0.05 -13.15 -9.34
C LEU A 10 -1.16 -14.21 -9.37
N MET A 11 -1.19 -15.09 -10.37
CA MET A 11 -2.19 -16.15 -10.48
C MET A 11 -2.07 -17.16 -9.33
N GLU A 12 -0.86 -17.57 -8.97
CA GLU A 12 -0.62 -18.47 -7.84
C GLU A 12 -1.08 -17.85 -6.52
N LYS A 13 -0.71 -16.59 -6.28
CA LYS A 13 -1.16 -15.82 -5.10
C LYS A 13 -2.67 -15.66 -5.08
N ALA A 14 -3.27 -15.35 -6.23
CA ALA A 14 -4.70 -15.16 -6.33
C ALA A 14 -5.48 -16.46 -6.07
N GLN A 15 -4.98 -17.61 -6.54
CA GLN A 15 -5.58 -18.90 -6.23
C GLN A 15 -5.43 -19.27 -4.75
N SER A 16 -4.24 -19.06 -4.17
CA SER A 16 -3.94 -19.36 -2.77
C SER A 16 -4.77 -18.50 -1.79
N GLU A 17 -4.88 -17.20 -2.08
CA GLU A 17 -5.58 -16.25 -1.22
C GLU A 17 -7.07 -16.03 -1.60
N GLY A 18 -7.57 -16.70 -2.64
CA GLY A 18 -8.95 -16.56 -3.11
C GLY A 18 -9.27 -15.18 -3.70
N ILE A 19 -8.28 -14.52 -4.31
CA ILE A 19 -8.40 -13.17 -4.86
C ILE A 19 -9.17 -13.21 -6.18
N LYS A 20 -10.19 -12.36 -6.29
CA LYS A 20 -10.96 -12.20 -7.52
C LYS A 20 -10.23 -11.27 -8.49
N LEU A 21 -9.57 -11.85 -9.48
CA LEU A 21 -8.96 -11.12 -10.59
C LEU A 21 -10.02 -10.60 -11.58
N ALA A 22 -9.65 -9.54 -12.31
CA ALA A 22 -10.47 -8.93 -13.35
C ALA A 22 -10.48 -9.79 -14.62
N SER A 23 -11.43 -9.52 -15.51
CA SER A 23 -11.48 -10.11 -16.85
C SER A 23 -10.21 -9.79 -17.63
N GLU A 24 -9.76 -8.53 -17.56
CA GLU A 24 -8.49 -8.07 -18.10
C GLU A 24 -7.39 -8.22 -17.05
N ARG A 25 -6.78 -9.41 -17.02
CA ARG A 25 -5.72 -9.75 -16.04
C ARG A 25 -4.48 -8.87 -16.16
N VAL A 26 -4.24 -8.26 -17.33
CA VAL A 26 -3.09 -7.39 -17.56
C VAL A 26 -3.10 -6.20 -16.60
N ASP A 27 -4.26 -5.61 -16.31
CA ASP A 27 -4.36 -4.47 -15.39
C ASP A 27 -4.03 -4.85 -13.95
N ASP A 28 -4.44 -6.06 -13.53
CA ASP A 28 -4.12 -6.57 -12.20
C ASP A 28 -2.62 -6.90 -12.09
N VAL A 29 -2.04 -7.45 -13.15
CA VAL A 29 -0.59 -7.70 -13.23
C VAL A 29 0.19 -6.40 -13.18
N LEU A 30 -0.25 -5.35 -13.88
CA LEU A 30 0.38 -4.03 -13.81
C LEU A 30 0.24 -3.42 -12.41
N THR A 31 -0.94 -3.53 -11.79
CA THR A 31 -1.17 -3.05 -10.41
C THR A 31 -0.26 -3.76 -9.42
N TYR A 32 -0.10 -5.07 -9.58
CA TYR A 32 0.82 -5.88 -8.78
C TYR A 32 2.29 -5.55 -9.06
N ALA A 33 2.67 -5.33 -10.32
CA ALA A 33 4.03 -5.00 -10.71
C ALA A 33 4.49 -3.65 -10.13
N LEU A 34 3.62 -2.64 -10.21
CA LEU A 34 3.91 -1.30 -9.70
C LEU A 34 3.94 -1.25 -8.17
N PHE A 35 3.14 -2.08 -7.51
CA PHE A 35 3.02 -2.12 -6.05
C PHE A 35 2.82 -3.56 -5.55
N PRO A 36 3.88 -4.38 -5.38
CA PRO A 36 3.71 -5.81 -5.08
C PRO A 36 2.94 -6.09 -3.79
N GLN A 37 3.18 -5.32 -2.73
CA GLN A 37 2.47 -5.50 -1.46
C GLN A 37 1.11 -4.79 -1.44
N VAL A 38 1.08 -3.51 -1.81
CA VAL A 38 -0.14 -2.69 -1.74
C VAL A 38 -1.14 -3.12 -2.82
N GLY A 39 -0.67 -3.39 -4.03
CA GLY A 39 -1.46 -3.91 -5.15
C GLY A 39 -2.08 -5.27 -4.83
N LEU A 40 -1.32 -6.21 -4.24
CA LEU A 40 -1.90 -7.49 -3.83
C LEU A 40 -2.99 -7.32 -2.77
N LYS A 41 -2.75 -6.46 -1.76
CA LYS A 41 -3.75 -6.13 -0.74
C LYS A 41 -4.97 -5.43 -1.33
N PHE A 42 -4.78 -4.57 -2.32
CA PHE A 42 -5.84 -3.90 -3.07
C PHE A 42 -6.70 -4.92 -3.82
N LEU A 43 -6.07 -5.83 -4.58
CA LEU A 43 -6.77 -6.87 -5.33
C LEU A 43 -7.54 -7.81 -4.39
N LYS A 44 -6.97 -8.17 -3.24
CA LYS A 44 -7.64 -8.97 -2.21
C LYS A 44 -8.91 -8.32 -1.67
N ASN A 45 -8.90 -6.99 -1.55
CA ASN A 45 -10.04 -6.21 -1.06
C ASN A 45 -10.89 -5.61 -2.19
N ARG A 46 -10.78 -6.14 -3.42
CA ARG A 46 -11.53 -5.63 -4.56
C ARG A 46 -13.04 -5.68 -4.29
N GLY A 47 -13.70 -4.53 -4.42
CA GLY A 47 -15.13 -4.38 -4.18
C GLY A 47 -15.52 -4.31 -2.70
N ASN A 48 -14.55 -4.25 -1.78
CA ASN A 48 -14.78 -4.06 -0.36
C ASN A 48 -14.44 -2.61 0.05
N PRO A 49 -15.41 -1.67 0.05
CA PRO A 49 -15.15 -0.28 0.41
C PRO A 49 -14.65 -0.11 1.86
N ASP A 50 -15.02 -1.00 2.77
CA ASP A 50 -14.62 -0.93 4.19
C ASP A 50 -13.14 -1.24 4.43
N ALA A 51 -12.47 -1.87 3.46
CA ALA A 51 -11.04 -2.12 3.50
C ALA A 51 -10.20 -0.94 2.98
N PHE A 52 -10.85 0.11 2.48
CA PHE A 52 -10.22 1.33 1.98
C PHE A 52 -10.55 2.50 2.89
N GLU A 53 -9.86 3.61 2.65
CA GLU A 53 -10.17 4.85 3.34
C GLU A 53 -11.56 5.35 2.88
N PRO A 54 -12.37 5.90 3.80
CA PRO A 54 -13.64 6.49 3.44
C PRO A 54 -13.42 7.65 2.47
N ALA A 55 -14.38 7.86 1.57
CA ALA A 55 -14.33 9.01 0.68
C ALA A 55 -14.15 10.30 1.50
N PRO A 56 -13.25 11.21 1.07
CA PRO A 56 -13.03 12.45 1.80
C PRO A 56 -14.34 13.23 1.87
N THR A 57 -14.85 13.42 3.08
CA THR A 57 -16.00 14.29 3.34
C THR A 57 -15.51 15.69 3.70
N LEU A 58 -16.38 16.71 3.61
CA LEU A 58 -16.05 18.06 4.11
C LEU A 58 -15.65 18.05 5.59
N GLU A 59 -16.12 17.07 6.36
CA GLU A 59 -15.75 16.85 7.76
C GLU A 59 -14.38 16.16 7.89
N SER A 60 -14.01 15.27 6.97
CA SER A 60 -12.67 14.68 6.84
C SER A 60 -11.62 15.68 6.33
N ALA A 61 -12.06 16.72 5.61
CA ALA A 61 -11.22 17.81 5.11
C ALA A 61 -10.97 18.89 6.17
N LYS A 62 -11.72 18.88 7.28
CA LYS A 62 -11.28 19.57 8.49
C LYS A 62 -10.01 18.87 8.97
N PRO A 63 -8.94 19.60 9.33
CA PRO A 63 -7.83 19.02 10.04
C PRO A 63 -8.41 18.30 11.25
N VAL A 64 -8.36 16.97 11.25
CA VAL A 64 -8.57 16.20 12.46
C VAL A 64 -7.41 16.64 13.32
N ALA A 65 -7.67 17.41 14.38
CA ALA A 65 -6.67 17.65 15.40
C ALA A 65 -6.19 16.25 15.79
N ALA A 66 -4.92 15.94 15.49
CA ALA A 66 -4.34 14.66 15.82
C ALA A 66 -4.71 14.38 17.28
N PRO A 67 -5.20 13.16 17.62
CA PRO A 67 -5.32 12.82 19.02
C PRO A 67 -3.95 13.12 19.62
N ALA A 68 -3.91 14.01 20.61
CA ALA A 68 -2.68 14.37 21.28
C ALA A 68 -2.15 13.07 21.87
N ALA A 69 -1.25 12.42 21.14
CA ALA A 69 -0.46 11.34 21.66
C ALA A 69 0.25 11.94 22.88
N PRO A 70 0.22 11.27 24.05
CA PRO A 70 1.05 11.71 25.14
C PRO A 70 2.47 11.79 24.59
N VAL A 71 3.04 12.99 24.69
CA VAL A 71 4.42 13.28 24.33
C VAL A 71 5.33 12.31 25.07
N ALA A 72 5.67 11.19 24.43
CA ALA A 72 6.90 10.50 24.72
C ALA A 72 7.98 11.30 24.01
N SER A 73 8.83 11.93 24.82
CA SER A 73 9.89 12.84 24.41
C SER A 73 10.69 12.34 23.20
N GLY A 74 10.50 12.97 22.05
CA GLY A 74 11.59 13.51 21.23
C GLY A 74 12.60 12.57 20.57
N SER A 75 12.31 11.30 20.30
CA SER A 75 13.21 10.49 19.46
C SER A 75 12.76 10.49 18.01
N VAL A 76 13.50 11.25 17.20
CA VAL A 76 13.62 11.00 15.77
C VAL A 76 14.21 9.61 15.58
N GLU A 77 13.58 8.77 14.76
CA GLU A 77 14.10 7.46 14.38
C GLU A 77 14.54 7.47 12.91
N THR A 78 15.79 7.09 12.66
CA THR A 78 16.36 7.02 11.32
C THR A 78 16.25 5.60 10.78
N TYR A 79 15.63 5.45 9.61
CA TYR A 79 15.47 4.18 8.92
C TYR A 79 16.19 4.20 7.58
N SER A 80 16.91 3.14 7.24
CA SER A 80 17.50 2.96 5.91
C SER A 80 16.52 2.18 5.03
N VAL A 81 15.93 2.85 4.04
CA VAL A 81 15.00 2.24 3.08
C VAL A 81 15.74 2.00 1.77
N ARG A 82 15.67 0.79 1.22
CA ARG A 82 16.22 0.49 -0.12
C ARG A 82 15.13 0.64 -1.17
N VAL A 83 15.40 1.49 -2.16
CA VAL A 83 14.56 1.70 -3.35
C VAL A 83 15.47 1.58 -4.56
N ASP A 84 15.15 0.67 -5.50
CA ASP A 84 15.92 0.44 -6.73
C ASP A 84 17.45 0.24 -6.54
N GLY A 85 17.83 -0.45 -5.46
CA GLY A 85 19.24 -0.72 -5.13
C GLY A 85 19.98 0.46 -4.49
N GLN A 86 19.34 1.62 -4.36
CA GLN A 86 19.88 2.79 -3.69
C GLN A 86 19.29 2.89 -2.28
N VAL A 87 20.14 3.15 -1.29
CA VAL A 87 19.73 3.29 0.12
C VAL A 87 19.42 4.75 0.39
N TYR A 88 18.24 5.01 0.92
CA TYR A 88 17.79 6.32 1.37
C TYR A 88 17.64 6.29 2.88
N GLU A 89 18.31 7.22 3.56
CA GLU A 89 18.11 7.43 4.99
C GLU A 89 16.91 8.35 5.17
N VAL A 90 15.88 7.84 5.84
CA VAL A 90 14.68 8.61 6.19
C VAL A 90 14.68 8.89 7.67
N GLU A 91 14.57 10.17 8.00
CA GLU A 91 14.45 10.66 9.35
C GLU A 91 12.96 10.83 9.66
N VAL A 92 12.40 9.99 10.54
CA VAL A 92 10.99 10.06 10.92
C VAL A 92 10.87 10.82 12.23
N GLY A 93 10.57 12.11 12.12
CA GLY A 93 10.19 12.97 13.23
C GLY A 93 8.67 13.08 13.40
N PRO A 94 8.18 13.56 14.56
CA PRO A 94 6.77 13.87 14.74
C PRO A 94 6.33 14.90 13.68
N LYS A 95 5.25 14.59 12.96
CA LYS A 95 4.70 15.40 11.85
C LYS A 95 4.54 16.86 12.25
N GLY A 96 5.13 17.76 11.45
CA GLY A 96 4.80 19.20 11.40
C GLY A 96 3.64 19.50 10.46
#